data_AF-A0A7C7P103-F1
#
_entry.id   AF-A0A7C7P103-F1
#
_cell.length_a   1.000
_cell.length_b   1.000
_cell.length_c   1.000
_cell.angle_alpha   90.00
_cell.angle_beta   90.00
_cell.angle_gamma   90.00
#
_symmetry.space_group_name_H-M   'P 1'
#
loop_
_entity.id
_entity.type
_entity.pdbx_description
1 polymer ?
#
loop_
_entity_poly.entity_id
_entity_poly.type
_entity_poly.pdbx_seq_one_letter_code
_entity_poly.pdbx_strand_id
1 'polypeptide(L)'
;MKKTILLLFLIVLSQLAFAQEDNSKETSLSFVEITPIYQGCEDETSNYFRKQCFSKKINEHFFEYFDVRRATKKTKLKPGIYKIFISFIVNTEGNITKIKTKAPHKNIEKEARRVMKFVPKI
;
A
#
# COMPACT_ATOMS: atom_id res chain seq x y z
N MET A 1 -34.41 28.46 31.77
CA MET A 1 -33.14 27.79 32.16
C MET A 1 -33.10 26.32 31.75
N LYS A 2 -34.05 25.46 32.15
CA LYS A 2 -34.03 24.03 31.77
C LYS A 2 -34.16 23.79 30.25
N LYS A 3 -35.03 24.55 29.57
CA LYS A 3 -35.24 24.44 28.10
C LYS A 3 -34.03 24.92 27.29
N THR A 4 -33.34 25.97 27.74
CA THR A 4 -32.12 26.48 27.10
C THR A 4 -30.93 25.53 27.32
N ILE A 5 -30.83 24.89 28.48
CA ILE A 5 -29.84 23.83 28.74
C ILE A 5 -30.09 22.61 27.84
N LEU A 6 -31.36 22.18 27.68
CA LEU A 6 -31.72 21.07 26.80
C LEU A 6 -31.39 21.38 25.32
N LEU A 7 -31.60 22.62 24.88
CA LEU A 7 -31.30 23.05 23.52
C LEU A 7 -29.78 23.10 23.26
N LEU A 8 -29.00 23.59 24.22
CA LEU A 8 -27.53 23.57 24.16
C LEU A 8 -26.97 22.15 24.14
N PHE A 9 -27.56 21.23 24.92
CA PHE A 9 -27.13 19.83 24.95
C PHE A 9 -27.39 19.13 23.60
N LEU A 10 -28.51 19.42 22.94
CA LEU A 10 -28.83 18.93 21.59
C LEU A 10 -27.87 19.47 20.52
N ILE A 11 -27.46 20.74 20.63
CA ILE A 11 -26.50 21.37 19.70
C ILE A 11 -25.10 20.79 19.90
N VAL A 12 -24.68 20.50 21.14
CA VAL A 12 -23.38 19.85 21.42
C VAL A 12 -23.38 18.38 20.97
N LEU A 13 -24.50 17.67 21.11
CA LEU A 13 -24.64 16.28 20.64
C LEU A 13 -24.49 16.17 19.11
N SER A 14 -24.98 17.14 18.35
CA SER A 14 -24.92 17.10 16.89
C SER A 14 -23.49 17.32 16.36
N GLN A 15 -22.64 18.05 17.08
CA GLN A 15 -21.23 18.26 16.70
C GLN A 15 -20.38 16.99 16.87
N LEU A 16 -20.76 16.07 17.75
CA LEU A 16 -20.08 14.77 17.92
C LEU A 16 -20.45 13.75 16.84
N ALA A 17 -21.54 13.97 16.10
CA ALA A 17 -22.02 13.05 15.07
C ALA A 17 -21.31 13.21 13.71
N PHE A 18 -20.59 14.32 13.48
CA PHE A 18 -19.75 14.50 12.30
C PHE A 18 -18.36 13.89 12.52
N ALA A 19 -18.29 12.56 12.65
CA ALA A 19 -17.05 11.86 12.37
C ALA A 19 -16.84 11.92 10.84
N GLN A 20 -15.80 12.60 10.37
CA GLN A 20 -15.48 12.62 8.94
C GLN A 20 -15.15 11.20 8.49
N GLU A 21 -16.01 10.61 7.66
CA GLU A 21 -15.74 9.36 6.95
C GLU A 21 -14.79 9.68 5.80
N ASP A 22 -13.52 9.28 5.93
CA ASP A 22 -12.49 9.47 4.91
C ASP A 22 -12.82 8.62 3.68
N ASN A 23 -13.56 9.21 2.74
CA ASN A 23 -13.94 8.60 1.47
C ASN A 23 -12.80 8.75 0.44
N SER A 24 -11.59 8.29 0.81
CA SER A 24 -10.48 8.21 -0.13
C SER A 24 -10.79 7.09 -1.15
N LYS A 25 -11.16 7.47 -2.38
CA LYS A 25 -11.46 6.52 -3.46
C LYS A 25 -10.18 5.78 -3.88
N GLU A 26 -10.05 4.51 -3.50
CA GLU A 26 -8.97 3.64 -3.97
C GLU A 26 -9.02 3.52 -5.50
N THR A 27 -7.95 3.92 -6.18
CA THR A 27 -7.85 3.90 -7.64
C THR A 27 -6.65 3.08 -8.08
N SER A 28 -6.82 2.26 -9.13
CA SER A 28 -5.73 1.46 -9.69
C SER A 28 -4.67 2.37 -10.31
N LEU A 29 -3.40 2.00 -10.16
CA LEU A 29 -2.25 2.71 -10.72
C LEU A 29 -2.44 3.06 -12.21
N SER A 30 -3.11 2.21 -12.98
CA SER A 30 -3.40 2.47 -14.39
C SER A 30 -4.20 3.76 -14.63
N PHE A 31 -5.14 4.07 -13.73
CA PHE A 31 -6.06 5.21 -13.83
C PHE A 31 -5.64 6.42 -12.99
N VAL A 32 -4.51 6.35 -12.29
CA VAL A 32 -3.98 7.47 -11.51
C VAL A 32 -3.50 8.56 -12.47
N GLU A 33 -4.09 9.77 -12.36
CA GLU A 33 -3.72 10.95 -13.15
C GLU A 33 -2.31 11.45 -12.81
N ILE A 34 -1.93 11.42 -11.52
CA ILE A 34 -0.60 11.84 -11.03
C ILE A 34 0.01 10.70 -10.22
N THR A 35 0.98 10.01 -10.82
CA THR A 35 1.69 8.91 -10.18
C THR A 35 2.68 9.45 -9.15
N PRO A 36 2.75 8.88 -7.94
CA PRO A 36 3.75 9.28 -6.96
C PRO A 36 5.17 9.02 -7.48
N ILE A 37 6.11 9.88 -7.11
CA ILE A 37 7.50 9.82 -7.57
C ILE A 37 8.27 8.95 -6.59
N TYR A 38 8.71 7.77 -7.04
CA TYR A 38 9.64 6.94 -6.27
C TYR A 38 11.06 7.54 -6.32
N GLN A 39 11.85 7.34 -5.27
CA GLN A 39 13.25 7.78 -5.22
C GLN A 39 14.06 7.23 -6.41
N GLY A 40 14.65 8.11 -7.22
CA GLY A 40 15.34 7.75 -8.46
C GLY A 40 14.45 7.74 -9.71
N CYS A 41 13.27 8.35 -9.66
CA CYS A 41 12.37 8.58 -10.80
C CYS A 41 12.07 10.08 -11.03
N GLU A 42 12.86 10.98 -10.45
CA GLU A 42 12.64 12.43 -10.43
C GLU A 42 12.73 13.05 -11.84
N ASP A 43 13.61 12.50 -12.69
CA ASP A 43 13.86 12.99 -14.05
C ASP A 43 12.79 12.56 -15.07
N GLU A 44 11.81 11.74 -14.65
CA GLU A 44 10.80 11.22 -15.55
C GLU A 44 9.79 12.31 -15.96
N THR A 45 9.75 12.58 -17.26
CA THR A 45 9.05 13.73 -17.84
C THR A 45 7.56 13.51 -18.08
N SER A 46 7.12 12.25 -18.17
CA SER A 46 5.71 11.91 -18.40
C SER A 46 5.17 10.97 -17.33
N ASN A 47 3.86 11.05 -17.08
CA ASN A 47 3.18 10.12 -16.15
C ASN A 47 3.35 8.66 -16.59
N TYR A 48 3.39 8.40 -17.90
CA TYR A 48 3.66 7.08 -18.46
C TYR A 48 5.03 6.54 -18.02
N PHE A 49 6.10 7.32 -18.20
CA PHE A 49 7.43 6.90 -17.78
C PHE A 49 7.57 6.82 -16.26
N ARG A 50 6.91 7.71 -15.50
CA ARG A 50 6.82 7.62 -14.04
C ARG A 50 6.19 6.31 -13.58
N LYS A 51 5.10 5.85 -14.19
CA LYS A 51 4.46 4.56 -13.87
C LYS A 51 5.42 3.39 -14.12
N GLN A 52 6.16 3.43 -15.22
CA GLN A 52 7.15 2.41 -15.54
C GLN A 52 8.31 2.42 -14.56
N CYS A 53 8.87 3.60 -14.27
CA CYS A 53 9.97 3.76 -13.32
C CYS A 53 9.55 3.31 -11.91
N PHE A 54 8.38 3.73 -11.43
CA PHE A 54 7.80 3.27 -10.18
C PHE A 54 7.71 1.74 -10.11
N SER A 55 7.13 1.12 -11.14
CA SER A 55 6.97 -0.34 -11.21
C SER A 55 8.34 -1.05 -11.23
N LYS A 56 9.32 -0.49 -11.94
CA LYS A 56 10.70 -0.99 -11.99
C LYS A 56 11.35 -0.92 -10.61
N LYS A 57 11.29 0.23 -9.93
CA LYS A 57 11.90 0.44 -8.61
C LYS A 57 11.30 -0.46 -7.54
N ILE A 58 9.99 -0.66 -7.54
CA ILE A 58 9.34 -1.61 -6.62
C ILE A 58 9.82 -3.05 -6.88
N ASN A 59 10.00 -3.44 -8.14
CA ASN A 59 10.53 -4.77 -8.46
C ASN A 59 12.01 -4.91 -8.05
N GLU A 60 12.84 -3.91 -8.32
CA GLU A 60 14.25 -3.87 -7.88
C GLU A 60 14.34 -4.04 -6.36
N HIS A 61 13.60 -3.23 -5.60
CA HIS A 61 13.49 -3.35 -4.15
C HIS A 61 13.03 -4.75 -3.74
N PHE A 62 12.02 -5.31 -4.42
CA PHE A 62 11.54 -6.64 -4.08
C PHE A 62 12.65 -7.69 -4.21
N PHE A 63 13.37 -7.71 -5.32
CA PHE A 63 14.43 -8.69 -5.55
C PHE A 63 15.65 -8.51 -4.64
N GLU A 64 15.97 -7.27 -4.28
CA GLU A 64 17.09 -6.96 -3.37
C GLU A 64 16.85 -7.51 -1.96
N TYR A 65 15.63 -7.37 -1.44
CA TYR A 65 15.33 -7.69 -0.04
C TYR A 65 14.71 -9.09 0.16
N PHE A 66 14.26 -9.77 -0.90
CA PHE A 66 13.59 -11.07 -0.80
C PHE A 66 14.56 -12.22 -0.53
N ASP A 67 14.45 -12.83 0.65
CA ASP A 67 15.28 -13.99 1.00
C ASP A 67 14.59 -15.29 0.56
N VAL A 68 15.07 -15.85 -0.56
CA VAL A 68 14.59 -17.12 -1.10
C VAL A 68 14.76 -18.27 -0.11
N ARG A 69 15.86 -18.33 0.65
CA ARG A 69 16.10 -19.40 1.63
C ARG A 69 15.07 -19.36 2.75
N ARG A 70 14.74 -18.15 3.22
CA ARG A 70 13.69 -17.93 4.22
C ARG A 70 12.31 -18.25 3.67
N ALA A 71 11.99 -17.81 2.44
CA ALA A 71 10.70 -18.05 1.80
C ALA A 71 10.43 -19.54 1.50
N THR A 72 11.48 -20.29 1.19
CA THR A 72 11.42 -21.71 0.81
C THR A 72 11.74 -22.67 1.96
N LYS A 73 12.06 -22.15 3.15
CA LYS A 73 12.34 -22.98 4.32
C LYS A 73 11.13 -23.89 4.62
N LYS A 74 11.39 -25.21 4.66
CA LYS A 74 10.40 -26.26 4.92
C LYS A 74 9.25 -26.30 3.90
N THR A 75 9.43 -25.75 2.70
CA THR A 75 8.47 -25.93 1.61
C THR A 75 8.78 -27.21 0.85
N LYS A 76 7.75 -27.82 0.25
CA LYS A 76 7.90 -28.96 -0.67
C LYS A 76 7.88 -28.50 -2.14
N LEU A 77 8.27 -27.25 -2.39
CA LEU A 77 8.25 -26.68 -3.73
C LEU A 77 9.40 -27.28 -4.55
N LYS A 78 9.11 -27.63 -5.79
CA LYS A 78 10.12 -28.09 -6.74
C LYS A 78 10.93 -26.88 -7.25
N PRO A 79 12.17 -27.06 -7.72
CA PRO A 79 12.85 -26.01 -8.46
C PRO A 79 11.99 -25.55 -9.65
N GLY A 80 11.87 -24.23 -9.83
CA GLY A 80 11.05 -23.67 -10.90
C GLY A 80 10.73 -22.20 -10.70
N ILE A 81 9.98 -21.65 -11.66
CA ILE A 81 9.53 -20.26 -11.65
C ILE A 81 8.16 -20.20 -10.98
N TYR A 82 8.05 -19.38 -9.94
CA TYR A 82 6.80 -19.17 -9.21
C TYR A 82 6.37 -17.72 -9.30
N LYS A 83 5.08 -17.52 -9.60
CA LYS A 83 4.49 -16.18 -9.61
C LYS A 83 3.97 -15.82 -8.22
N ILE A 84 4.36 -14.64 -7.75
CA ILE A 84 3.87 -14.03 -6.51
C ILE A 84 3.02 -12.84 -6.91
N PHE A 85 1.77 -12.80 -6.45
CA PHE A 85 0.89 -11.66 -6.65
C PHE A 85 0.90 -10.80 -5.40
N ILE A 86 1.17 -9.51 -5.58
CA ILE A 86 1.24 -8.52 -4.51
C ILE A 86 0.35 -7.36 -4.90
N SER A 87 -0.52 -6.92 -4.00
CA SER A 87 -1.26 -5.67 -4.13
C SER A 87 -1.15 -4.85 -2.86
N PHE A 88 -1.11 -3.54 -3.01
CA PHE A 88 -0.91 -2.60 -1.92
C PHE A 88 -1.47 -1.23 -2.30
N ILE A 89 -1.60 -0.35 -1.32
CA ILE A 89 -2.05 1.03 -1.48
C ILE A 89 -0.98 1.95 -0.93
N VAL A 90 -0.61 2.98 -1.69
CA VAL A 90 0.21 4.08 -1.19
C VAL A 90 -0.75 5.12 -0.63
N ASN A 91 -0.64 5.43 0.66
CA ASN A 91 -1.49 6.46 1.27
C ASN A 91 -0.97 7.87 0.95
N THR A 92 -1.69 8.91 1.40
CA THR A 92 -1.32 10.33 1.19
C THR A 92 0.00 10.73 1.85
N GLU A 93 0.44 9.96 2.85
CA GLU A 93 1.74 10.15 3.49
C GLU A 93 2.86 9.44 2.73
N GLY A 94 2.61 8.75 1.61
CA GLY A 94 3.66 7.99 0.91
C GLY A 94 4.00 6.63 1.55
N ASN A 95 3.22 6.20 2.54
CA ASN A 95 3.39 4.90 3.20
C ASN A 95 2.64 3.80 2.44
N ILE A 96 3.28 2.64 2.27
CA ILE A 96 2.60 1.45 1.74
C ILE A 96 1.74 0.81 2.82
N THR A 97 0.45 0.66 2.53
CA THR A 97 -0.58 0.10 3.40
C THR A 97 -1.39 -0.99 2.68
N LYS A 98 -2.28 -1.67 3.43
CA LYS A 98 -3.21 -2.69 2.91
C LYS A 98 -2.54 -3.78 2.04
N ILE A 99 -1.32 -4.18 2.40
CA ILE A 99 -0.52 -5.18 1.67
C ILE A 99 -1.25 -6.54 1.67
N LYS A 100 -1.55 -7.04 0.47
CA LYS A 100 -2.08 -8.39 0.21
C LYS A 100 -1.07 -9.15 -0.64
N THR A 101 -0.79 -10.39 -0.24
CA THR A 101 0.17 -11.27 -0.92
C THR A 101 -0.50 -12.61 -1.20
N LYS A 102 -0.29 -13.16 -2.39
CA LYS A 102 -0.78 -14.48 -2.80
C LYS A 102 0.34 -15.23 -3.51
N ALA A 103 0.68 -16.41 -3.00
CA ALA A 103 1.74 -17.24 -3.54
C ALA A 103 1.43 -18.74 -3.33
N PRO A 104 2.17 -19.67 -3.96
CA PRO A 104 1.97 -21.10 -3.80
C PRO A 104 2.14 -21.63 -2.36
N HIS A 105 2.78 -20.86 -1.47
CA HIS A 105 3.01 -21.26 -0.09
C HIS A 105 3.02 -20.06 0.87
N LYS A 106 2.47 -20.24 2.08
CA LYS A 106 2.35 -19.18 3.10
C LYS A 106 3.70 -18.56 3.52
N ASN A 107 4.79 -19.33 3.49
CA ASN A 107 6.12 -18.77 3.81
C ASN A 107 6.58 -17.75 2.75
N ILE A 108 6.26 -17.98 1.48
CA ILE A 108 6.52 -17.02 0.40
C ILE A 108 5.68 -15.77 0.59
N GLU A 109 4.39 -15.93 0.94
CA GLU A 109 3.50 -14.79 1.21
C GLU A 109 3.97 -13.94 2.40
N LYS A 110 4.44 -14.59 3.46
CA LYS A 110 5.01 -13.93 4.65
C LYS A 110 6.27 -13.16 4.30
N GLU A 111 7.14 -13.77 3.51
CA GLU A 111 8.39 -13.14 3.10
C GLU A 111 8.16 -11.98 2.14
N ALA A 112 7.30 -12.15 1.14
CA ALA A 112 6.89 -11.07 0.25
C ALA A 112 6.29 -9.90 1.04
N ARG A 113 5.42 -10.18 2.03
CA ARG A 113 4.86 -9.14 2.90
C ARG A 113 5.92 -8.44 3.74
N ARG A 114 6.96 -9.15 4.21
CA ARG A 114 8.09 -8.57 4.95
C ARG A 114 8.84 -7.58 4.07
N VAL A 115 9.18 -7.97 2.86
CA VAL A 115 9.90 -7.15 1.88
C VAL A 115 9.15 -5.86 1.54
N MET A 116 7.84 -5.98 1.29
CA MET A 116 6.99 -4.82 0.98
C MET A 116 6.89 -3.81 2.12
N LYS A 117 7.14 -4.22 3.37
CA LYS A 117 7.18 -3.30 4.53
C LYS A 117 8.48 -2.50 4.62
N PHE A 118 9.52 -2.88 3.90
CA PHE A 118 10.78 -2.12 3.84
C PHE A 118 10.82 -1.12 2.70
N VAL A 119 9.80 -1.10 1.85
CA VAL A 119 9.74 -0.10 0.79
C VAL A 119 9.82 1.27 1.46
N PRO A 120 10.79 2.12 1.06
CA PRO A 120 10.91 3.45 1.62
C PRO A 120 9.63 4.25 1.39
N LYS A 121 9.46 5.28 2.22
CA LYS A 121 8.41 6.27 2.02
C LYS A 121 8.57 6.89 0.63
N ILE A 122 7.49 6.85 -0.14
CA ILE A 122 7.41 7.36 -1.52
C ILE A 122 7.09 8.86 -1.47
#